data_AF-A0A543NL22-F1
#
_entry.id   AF-A0A543NL22-F1
#
_cell.length_a   1.000
_cell.length_b   1.000
_cell.length_c   1.000
_cell.angle_alpha   90.00
_cell.angle_beta   90.00
_cell.angle_gamma   90.00
#
_symmetry.space_group_name_H-M   'P 1'
#
loop_
_entity.id
_entity.type
_entity.pdbx_description
1 polymer ?
#
loop_
_entity_poly.entity_id
_entity_poly.type
_entity_poly.pdbx_seq_one_letter_code
_entity_poly.pdbx_strand_id
1 'polypeptide(L)'
;MEKANTDPEWFEKYYKSNGHRRDTAFLDENGNTLPQLTRASEGDPWISKDTLPPPEKPDYLGETEYGDRDHASPGQREELDRFAQERREAIDRANETKSDLRESENNHPEGLKTKDEHPTVTEKRQEYASAQHDATKKSEAFGEKVAEQAVLERYPDAEKVEIPDTAPKNGNDQFDQIWKTKDGKYIVVEAKSDASTPLGERTIKNENGEPKRTSQGTREYFDDTLEKMRNRGARDTNNKTEQDIAKEIERARKKGKIEYVEIKGNPKNEKYNGYKYKKFNIN
;
A
#
# COMPACT_ATOMS: atom_id res chain seq x y z
N MET A 1 -22.67 11.89 -7.34
CA MET A 1 -22.57 10.96 -6.20
C MET A 1 -23.75 10.01 -6.12
N GLU A 2 -24.99 10.47 -6.31
CA GLU A 2 -26.20 9.62 -6.29
C GLU A 2 -26.09 8.40 -7.22
N LYS A 3 -25.76 8.59 -8.50
CA LYS A 3 -25.59 7.48 -9.47
C LYS A 3 -24.60 6.39 -9.02
N ALA A 4 -23.48 6.76 -8.41
CA ALA A 4 -22.51 5.80 -7.90
C ALA A 4 -23.10 4.86 -6.82
N ASN A 5 -24.17 5.29 -6.16
CA ASN A 5 -24.85 4.56 -5.09
C ASN A 5 -26.17 3.92 -5.53
N THR A 6 -26.77 4.34 -6.65
CA THR A 6 -28.09 3.90 -7.10
C THR A 6 -28.08 3.15 -8.43
N ASP A 7 -27.01 3.26 -9.20
CA ASP A 7 -26.89 2.69 -10.55
C ASP A 7 -25.60 1.84 -10.64
N PRO A 8 -25.70 0.52 -10.42
CA PRO A 8 -24.55 -0.39 -10.46
C PRO A 8 -23.88 -0.46 -11.84
N GLU A 9 -24.65 -0.38 -12.93
CA GLU A 9 -24.09 -0.42 -14.29
C GLU A 9 -23.27 0.84 -14.58
N TRP A 10 -23.78 2.01 -14.15
CA TRP A 10 -23.02 3.24 -14.21
C TRP A 10 -21.76 3.16 -13.36
N PHE A 11 -21.85 2.65 -12.12
CA PHE A 11 -20.68 2.48 -11.27
C PHE A 11 -19.63 1.59 -11.92
N GLU A 12 -20.01 0.41 -12.42
CA GLU A 12 -19.10 -0.54 -13.07
C GLU A 12 -18.47 0.02 -14.34
N LYS A 13 -19.20 0.85 -15.10
CA LYS A 13 -18.67 1.52 -16.29
C LYS A 13 -17.54 2.49 -15.95
N TYR A 14 -17.67 3.26 -14.88
CA TYR A 14 -16.77 4.38 -14.57
C TYR A 14 -15.72 4.07 -13.49
N TYR A 15 -16.01 3.12 -12.60
CA TYR A 15 -15.21 2.81 -11.43
C TYR A 15 -14.87 1.31 -11.34
N LYS A 16 -13.74 1.04 -10.69
CA LYS A 16 -13.35 -0.27 -10.20
C LYS A 16 -14.10 -0.54 -8.88
N SER A 17 -14.15 -1.79 -8.46
CA SER A 17 -14.82 -2.21 -7.21
C SER A 17 -14.31 -1.52 -5.95
N ASN A 18 -13.09 -0.97 -5.96
CA ASN A 18 -12.50 -0.19 -4.86
C ASN A 18 -12.78 1.33 -4.95
N GLY A 19 -13.64 1.77 -5.87
CA GLY A 19 -13.96 3.17 -6.10
C GLY A 19 -12.90 3.93 -6.88
N HIS A 20 -11.79 3.30 -7.29
CA HIS A 20 -10.83 3.92 -8.22
C HIS A 20 -11.48 4.11 -9.57
N ARG A 21 -11.28 5.29 -10.17
CA ARG A 21 -11.69 5.53 -11.54
C ARG A 21 -11.05 4.48 -12.45
N ARG A 22 -11.83 3.93 -13.39
CA ARG A 22 -11.27 3.08 -14.45
C ARG A 22 -10.35 3.89 -15.34
N ASP A 23 -10.76 5.12 -15.63
CA ASP A 23 -9.96 6.11 -16.33
C ASP A 23 -10.12 7.48 -15.66
N THR A 24 -9.00 8.15 -15.38
CA THR A 24 -8.98 9.48 -14.77
C THR A 24 -9.55 10.58 -15.67
N ALA A 25 -9.71 10.31 -16.97
CA ALA A 25 -10.26 11.26 -17.93
C ALA A 25 -11.70 10.97 -18.33
N PHE A 26 -12.34 9.93 -17.77
CA PHE A 26 -13.77 9.76 -17.95
C PHE A 26 -14.52 10.97 -17.41
N LEU A 27 -15.38 11.51 -18.27
CA LEU A 27 -16.34 12.52 -17.94
C LEU A 27 -17.70 11.87 -17.69
N ASP A 28 -18.48 12.45 -16.78
CA ASP A 28 -19.89 12.11 -16.63
C ASP A 28 -20.71 12.59 -17.84
N GLU A 29 -22.02 12.34 -17.83
CA GLU A 29 -22.89 12.75 -18.95
C GLU A 29 -23.01 14.27 -19.10
N ASN A 30 -22.51 15.04 -18.11
CA ASN A 30 -22.50 16.50 -18.10
C ASN A 30 -21.13 17.07 -18.48
N GLY A 31 -20.15 16.22 -18.84
CA GLY A 31 -18.80 16.65 -19.18
C GLY A 31 -17.89 16.96 -17.99
N ASN A 32 -18.28 16.58 -16.76
CA ASN A 32 -17.46 16.80 -15.56
C ASN A 32 -16.51 15.63 -15.30
N THR A 33 -15.30 15.93 -14.84
CA THR A 33 -14.38 14.91 -14.35
C THR A 33 -14.98 14.19 -13.14
N LEU A 34 -14.94 12.87 -13.18
CA LEU A 34 -15.38 12.06 -12.06
C LEU A 34 -14.41 12.19 -10.87
N PRO A 35 -14.92 12.33 -9.62
CA PRO A 35 -14.07 12.35 -8.43
C PRO A 35 -13.50 10.96 -8.14
N GLN A 36 -12.45 10.89 -7.34
CA GLN A 36 -12.02 9.62 -6.75
C GLN A 36 -13.02 9.24 -5.65
N LEU A 37 -13.60 8.04 -5.72
CA LEU A 37 -14.55 7.57 -4.72
C LEU A 37 -13.85 6.84 -3.57
N THR A 38 -14.49 6.87 -2.40
CA THR A 38 -14.11 6.11 -1.21
C THR A 38 -15.35 5.77 -0.40
N ARG A 39 -15.22 4.83 0.54
CA ARG A 39 -16.24 4.45 1.52
C ARG A 39 -15.56 3.89 2.76
N ALA A 40 -16.22 4.01 3.91
CA ALA A 40 -15.64 3.55 5.18
C ALA A 40 -15.70 2.03 5.34
N SER A 41 -16.72 1.37 4.80
CA SER A 41 -16.87 -0.08 4.82
C SER A 41 -17.68 -0.59 3.63
N GLU A 42 -17.67 -1.91 3.42
CA GLU A 42 -18.58 -2.54 2.46
C GLU A 42 -20.04 -2.31 2.87
N GLY A 43 -20.87 -1.89 1.92
CA GLY A 43 -22.27 -1.52 2.18
C GLY A 43 -22.48 -0.05 2.54
N ASP A 44 -21.43 0.70 2.90
CA ASP A 44 -21.55 2.15 3.04
C ASP A 44 -21.65 2.84 1.68
N PRO A 45 -22.34 4.00 1.61
CA PRO A 45 -22.40 4.78 0.39
C PRO A 45 -21.01 5.24 -0.03
N TRP A 46 -20.76 5.20 -1.33
CA TRP A 46 -19.66 5.88 -1.97
C TRP A 46 -19.78 7.38 -1.74
N ILE A 47 -18.67 7.99 -1.33
CA ILE A 47 -18.50 9.43 -1.18
C ILE A 47 -17.27 9.89 -1.97
N SER A 48 -17.23 11.18 -2.31
CA SER A 48 -16.03 11.75 -2.91
C SER A 48 -14.92 11.77 -1.87
N LYS A 49 -13.71 11.32 -2.24
CA LYS A 49 -12.55 11.37 -1.35
C LYS A 49 -12.17 12.82 -1.01
N ASP A 50 -12.42 13.75 -1.93
CA ASP A 50 -12.05 15.17 -1.79
C ASP A 50 -12.99 15.95 -0.87
N THR A 51 -14.16 15.38 -0.54
CA THR A 51 -15.07 15.99 0.47
C THR A 51 -14.66 15.65 1.90
N LEU A 52 -13.69 14.74 2.09
CA LEU A 52 -13.15 14.42 3.40
C LEU A 52 -11.88 15.24 3.67
N PRO A 53 -11.67 15.71 4.92
CA PRO A 53 -10.39 16.26 5.33
C PRO A 53 -9.22 15.31 4.97
N PRO A 54 -8.02 15.85 4.71
CA PRO A 54 -6.84 15.00 4.50
C PRO A 54 -6.61 14.09 5.72
N PRO A 55 -5.99 12.91 5.53
CA PRO A 55 -5.71 12.02 6.64
C PRO A 55 -4.78 12.72 7.65
N GLU A 56 -5.00 12.45 8.92
CA GLU A 56 -4.04 12.82 9.95
C GLU A 56 -2.71 12.12 9.67
N LYS A 57 -1.62 12.88 9.85
CA LYS A 57 -0.26 12.33 9.74
C LYS A 57 0.03 11.51 10.99
N PRO A 58 0.78 10.40 10.88
CA PRO A 58 1.16 9.64 12.05
C PRO A 58 2.16 10.41 12.91
N ASP A 59 2.04 10.23 14.22
CA ASP A 59 3.05 10.63 15.18
C ASP A 59 4.16 9.58 15.28
N TYR A 60 5.35 10.00 15.70
CA TYR A 60 6.51 9.14 15.81
C TYR A 60 7.14 9.21 17.21
N LEU A 61 7.66 8.07 17.67
CA LEU A 61 8.44 7.97 18.88
C LEU A 61 9.93 8.17 18.56
N GLY A 62 10.55 9.12 19.25
CA GLY A 62 11.99 9.36 19.16
C GLY A 62 12.45 9.92 17.80
N GLU A 63 13.76 9.84 17.58
CA GLU A 63 14.39 10.29 16.34
C GLU A 63 14.32 9.24 15.24
N THR A 64 14.56 9.66 14.00
CA THR A 64 14.69 8.72 12.88
C THR A 64 16.01 7.97 13.00
N GLU A 65 15.94 6.65 12.99
CA GLU A 65 17.11 5.79 12.97
C GLU A 65 17.47 5.40 11.52
N TYR A 66 18.71 4.98 11.32
CA TYR A 66 19.23 4.57 10.01
C TYR A 66 19.91 3.20 10.13
N GLY A 67 19.81 2.42 9.06
CA GLY A 67 20.65 1.25 8.84
C GLY A 67 21.61 1.52 7.68
N ASP A 68 22.83 1.03 7.80
CA ASP A 68 23.83 1.15 6.74
C ASP A 68 23.80 -0.08 5.82
N ARG A 69 24.24 0.12 4.59
CA ARG A 69 24.46 -0.98 3.65
C ARG A 69 25.40 -2.02 4.23
N ASP A 70 26.44 -1.61 4.92
CA ASP A 70 27.53 -2.47 5.39
C ASP A 70 27.15 -3.34 6.60
N HIS A 71 25.98 -3.12 7.20
CA HIS A 71 25.43 -4.03 8.21
C HIS A 71 24.91 -5.34 7.59
N ALA A 72 24.56 -5.35 6.30
CA ALA A 72 24.18 -6.56 5.60
C ALA A 72 25.44 -7.36 5.19
N SER A 73 25.38 -8.68 5.36
CA SER A 73 26.45 -9.58 4.88
C SER A 73 26.64 -9.48 3.36
N PRO A 74 27.80 -9.88 2.79
CA PRO A 74 28.02 -9.82 1.35
C PRO A 74 26.90 -10.46 0.51
N GLY A 75 26.41 -11.65 0.89
CA GLY A 75 25.31 -12.31 0.17
C GLY A 75 23.97 -11.58 0.29
N GLN A 76 23.64 -11.04 1.47
CA GLN A 76 22.44 -10.21 1.66
C GLN A 76 22.53 -8.92 0.84
N ARG A 77 23.72 -8.30 0.76
CA ARG A 77 23.93 -7.10 -0.06
C ARG A 77 23.75 -7.37 -1.55
N GLU A 78 24.25 -8.49 -2.05
CA GLU A 78 24.05 -8.91 -3.44
C GLU A 78 22.57 -9.12 -3.75
N GLU A 79 21.84 -9.79 -2.86
CA GLU A 79 20.40 -9.97 -3.01
C GLU A 79 19.65 -8.64 -3.01
N LEU A 80 19.93 -7.75 -2.05
CA LEU A 80 19.32 -6.43 -1.97
C LEU A 80 19.64 -5.54 -3.18
N ASP A 81 20.85 -5.62 -3.72
CA ASP A 81 21.21 -4.95 -4.97
C ASP A 81 20.43 -5.46 -6.16
N ARG A 82 20.23 -6.78 -6.27
CA ARG A 82 19.38 -7.35 -7.32
C ARG A 82 17.96 -6.79 -7.25
N PHE A 83 17.34 -6.74 -6.07
CA PHE A 83 16.00 -6.15 -5.91
C PHE A 83 15.99 -4.64 -6.23
N ALA A 84 17.04 -3.90 -5.85
CA ALA A 84 17.16 -2.48 -6.18
C ALA A 84 17.28 -2.24 -7.70
N GLN A 85 18.05 -3.09 -8.39
CA GLN A 85 18.20 -3.07 -9.84
C GLN A 85 16.88 -3.42 -10.55
N GLU A 86 16.24 -4.53 -10.20
CA GLU A 86 14.95 -4.93 -10.79
C GLU A 86 13.89 -3.84 -10.61
N ARG A 87 13.84 -3.21 -9.43
CA ARG A 87 12.97 -2.06 -9.18
C ARG A 87 13.31 -0.91 -10.12
N ARG A 88 14.59 -0.57 -10.27
CA ARG A 88 15.01 0.56 -11.09
C ARG A 88 14.65 0.35 -12.57
N GLU A 89 14.96 -0.83 -13.11
CA GLU A 89 14.63 -1.20 -14.49
C GLU A 89 13.12 -1.13 -14.76
N ALA A 90 12.30 -1.63 -13.84
CA ALA A 90 10.84 -1.58 -13.97
C ALA A 90 10.30 -0.14 -13.93
N ILE A 91 10.85 0.72 -13.06
CA ILE A 91 10.48 2.15 -13.00
C ILE A 91 10.89 2.87 -14.29
N ASP A 92 12.10 2.63 -14.79
CA ASP A 92 12.58 3.27 -16.01
C ASP A 92 11.71 2.88 -17.21
N ARG A 93 11.34 1.59 -17.33
CA ARG A 93 10.39 1.12 -18.34
C ARG A 93 9.00 1.74 -18.20
N ALA A 94 8.49 1.89 -16.97
CA ALA A 94 7.21 2.56 -16.74
C ALA A 94 7.25 4.05 -17.13
N ASN A 95 8.39 4.72 -16.93
CA ASN A 95 8.57 6.12 -17.34
C ASN A 95 8.68 6.25 -18.87
N GLU A 96 9.40 5.35 -19.53
CA GLU A 96 9.52 5.31 -21.00
C GLU A 96 8.14 5.09 -21.64
N THR A 97 7.42 4.03 -21.27
CA THR A 97 6.08 3.74 -21.79
C THR A 97 5.07 4.85 -21.48
N LYS A 98 5.23 5.59 -20.38
CA LYS A 98 4.44 6.79 -20.09
C LYS A 98 4.76 7.94 -21.03
N SER A 99 6.02 8.11 -21.43
CA SER A 99 6.43 9.10 -22.42
C SER A 99 5.82 8.76 -23.79
N ASP A 100 5.94 7.51 -24.22
CA ASP A 100 5.34 7.00 -25.46
C ASP A 100 3.82 7.22 -25.49
N LEU A 101 3.14 6.91 -24.38
CA LEU A 101 1.70 7.15 -24.26
C LEU A 101 1.38 8.64 -24.42
N ARG A 102 2.12 9.53 -23.77
CA ARG A 102 1.91 10.98 -23.89
C ARG A 102 2.15 11.49 -25.31
N GLU A 103 3.18 11.00 -25.98
CA GLU A 103 3.46 11.35 -27.38
C GLU A 103 2.32 10.88 -28.29
N SER A 104 1.83 9.65 -28.10
CA SER A 104 0.69 9.11 -28.84
C SER A 104 -0.59 9.92 -28.58
N GLU A 105 -0.87 10.26 -27.30
CA GLU A 105 -2.01 11.12 -26.94
C GLU A 105 -1.92 12.51 -27.59
N ASN A 106 -0.72 13.08 -27.75
CA ASN A 106 -0.52 14.37 -28.41
C ASN A 106 -0.68 14.30 -29.94
N ASN A 107 -0.29 13.19 -30.56
CA ASN A 107 -0.40 12.98 -32.01
C ASN A 107 -1.82 12.60 -32.45
N HIS A 108 -2.62 12.04 -31.53
CA HIS A 108 -4.00 11.61 -31.76
C HIS A 108 -4.94 12.15 -30.66
N PRO A 109 -5.12 13.49 -30.58
CA PRO A 109 -5.91 14.11 -29.52
C PRO A 109 -7.42 13.87 -29.64
N GLU A 110 -7.92 13.52 -30.82
CA GLU A 110 -9.32 13.21 -31.06
C GLU A 110 -9.75 11.91 -30.37
N GLY A 111 -10.94 11.93 -29.74
CA GLY A 111 -11.53 10.72 -29.15
C GLY A 111 -10.78 10.14 -27.94
N LEU A 112 -9.74 10.80 -27.43
CA LEU A 112 -8.99 10.36 -26.24
C LEU A 112 -9.91 9.98 -25.08
N LYS A 113 -9.64 8.82 -24.48
CA LYS A 113 -10.42 8.24 -23.37
C LYS A 113 -11.91 8.08 -23.66
N THR A 114 -12.29 7.96 -24.93
CA THR A 114 -13.64 7.58 -25.35
C THR A 114 -13.60 6.24 -26.07
N LYS A 115 -14.77 5.73 -26.46
CA LYS A 115 -14.88 4.53 -27.30
C LYS A 115 -14.26 4.70 -28.70
N ASP A 116 -14.03 5.94 -29.11
CA ASP A 116 -13.47 6.33 -30.40
C ASP A 116 -11.96 6.65 -30.30
N GLU A 117 -11.30 6.28 -29.17
CA GLU A 117 -9.85 6.49 -28.96
C GLU A 117 -9.04 5.76 -30.04
N HIS A 118 -8.01 6.44 -30.59
CA HIS A 118 -7.18 5.89 -31.64
C HIS A 118 -6.50 4.57 -31.19
N PRO A 119 -6.48 3.51 -32.03
CA PRO A 119 -5.95 2.20 -31.63
C PRO A 119 -4.52 2.25 -31.06
N THR A 120 -3.65 3.09 -31.62
CA THR A 120 -2.27 3.28 -31.12
C THR A 120 -2.24 3.85 -29.70
N VAL A 121 -3.14 4.78 -29.36
CA VAL A 121 -3.22 5.33 -28.00
C VAL A 121 -3.70 4.24 -27.03
N THR A 122 -4.69 3.44 -27.44
CA THR A 122 -5.19 2.32 -26.64
C THR A 122 -4.09 1.30 -26.34
N GLU A 123 -3.29 0.93 -27.35
CA GLU A 123 -2.15 0.01 -27.20
C GLU A 123 -1.09 0.58 -26.23
N LYS A 124 -0.66 1.83 -26.44
CA LYS A 124 0.30 2.49 -25.53
C LYS A 124 -0.23 2.64 -24.10
N ARG A 125 -1.53 2.82 -23.93
CA ARG A 125 -2.18 2.88 -22.60
C ARG A 125 -2.08 1.52 -21.90
N GLN A 126 -2.28 0.43 -22.62
CA GLN A 126 -2.13 -0.94 -22.09
C GLN A 126 -0.67 -1.26 -21.75
N GLU A 127 0.28 -0.88 -22.62
CA GLU A 127 1.72 -1.03 -22.36
C GLU A 127 2.14 -0.30 -21.07
N TYR A 128 1.75 0.97 -20.93
CA TYR A 128 2.01 1.75 -19.73
C TYR A 128 1.38 1.12 -18.49
N ALA A 129 0.11 0.70 -18.56
CA ALA A 129 -0.57 0.07 -17.43
C ALA A 129 0.15 -1.20 -16.95
N SER A 130 0.63 -2.03 -17.90
CA SER A 130 1.41 -3.24 -17.61
C SER A 130 2.76 -2.92 -16.97
N ALA A 131 3.50 -1.96 -17.53
CA ALA A 131 4.80 -1.53 -17.01
C ALA A 131 4.67 -0.88 -15.61
N GLN A 132 3.65 -0.05 -15.39
CA GLN A 132 3.38 0.57 -14.09
C GLN A 132 3.03 -0.45 -13.01
N HIS A 133 2.29 -1.51 -13.38
CA HIS A 133 1.97 -2.61 -12.47
C HIS A 133 3.23 -3.38 -12.05
N ASP A 134 4.11 -3.68 -13.01
CA ASP A 134 5.40 -4.32 -12.71
C ASP A 134 6.30 -3.44 -11.83
N ALA A 135 6.42 -2.14 -12.14
CA ALA A 135 7.17 -1.18 -11.32
C ALA A 135 6.66 -1.11 -9.87
N THR A 136 5.34 -1.21 -9.68
CA THR A 136 4.72 -1.25 -8.35
C THR A 136 5.15 -2.51 -7.60
N LYS A 137 5.00 -3.69 -8.21
CA LYS A 137 5.40 -4.97 -7.61
C LYS A 137 6.88 -5.04 -7.27
N LYS A 138 7.75 -4.61 -8.17
CA LYS A 138 9.20 -4.60 -7.94
C LYS A 138 9.61 -3.61 -6.84
N SER A 139 8.89 -2.49 -6.74
CA SER A 139 9.05 -1.55 -5.64
C SER A 139 8.66 -2.17 -4.30
N GLU A 140 7.48 -2.78 -4.21
CA GLU A 140 7.02 -3.48 -3.01
C GLU A 140 8.01 -4.56 -2.58
N ALA A 141 8.43 -5.42 -3.51
CA ALA A 141 9.39 -6.49 -3.24
C ALA A 141 10.73 -5.96 -2.69
N PHE A 142 11.28 -4.89 -3.26
CA PHE A 142 12.48 -4.26 -2.73
C PHE A 142 12.27 -3.68 -1.32
N GLY A 143 11.17 -2.96 -1.11
CA GLY A 143 10.83 -2.38 0.20
C GLY A 143 10.69 -3.44 1.28
N GLU A 144 9.97 -4.54 0.99
CA GLU A 144 9.82 -5.66 1.89
C GLU A 144 11.14 -6.37 2.19
N LYS A 145 11.99 -6.57 1.18
CA LYS A 145 13.29 -7.22 1.41
C LYS A 145 14.21 -6.37 2.29
N VAL A 146 14.20 -5.06 2.09
CA VAL A 146 14.92 -4.12 2.97
C VAL A 146 14.35 -4.16 4.40
N ALA A 147 13.03 -4.18 4.54
CA ALA A 147 12.37 -4.27 5.84
C ALA A 147 12.70 -5.56 6.59
N GLU A 148 12.73 -6.70 5.89
CA GLU A 148 13.16 -7.99 6.45
C GLU A 148 14.58 -7.88 7.02
N GLN A 149 15.52 -7.32 6.25
CA GLN A 149 16.89 -7.12 6.74
C GLN A 149 16.94 -6.20 7.97
N ALA A 150 16.22 -5.08 7.92
CA ALA A 150 16.21 -4.12 9.02
C ALA A 150 15.66 -4.71 10.32
N VAL A 151 14.64 -5.58 10.24
CA VAL A 151 14.11 -6.29 11.41
C VAL A 151 15.14 -7.28 11.94
N LEU A 152 15.73 -8.12 11.09
CA LEU A 152 16.71 -9.13 11.53
C LEU A 152 17.99 -8.53 12.11
N GLU A 153 18.42 -7.36 11.61
CA GLU A 153 19.54 -6.62 12.16
C GLU A 153 19.25 -6.14 13.60
N ARG A 154 18.04 -5.64 13.85
CA ARG A 154 17.62 -5.07 15.15
C ARG A 154 17.13 -6.12 16.14
N TYR A 155 16.57 -7.21 15.63
CA TYR A 155 15.93 -8.28 16.38
C TYR A 155 16.40 -9.63 15.84
N PRO A 156 17.64 -10.05 16.14
CA PRO A 156 18.21 -11.27 15.58
C PRO A 156 17.49 -12.57 15.97
N ASP A 157 16.67 -12.52 17.03
CA ASP A 157 15.83 -13.63 17.49
C ASP A 157 14.38 -13.55 16.98
N ALA A 158 14.04 -12.56 16.17
CA ALA A 158 12.71 -12.41 15.60
C ALA A 158 12.46 -13.43 14.49
N GLU A 159 11.28 -14.02 14.53
CA GLU A 159 10.76 -14.92 13.50
C GLU A 159 9.59 -14.24 12.79
N LYS A 160 9.53 -14.37 11.47
CA LYS A 160 8.42 -13.81 10.68
C LYS A 160 7.16 -14.59 11.02
N VAL A 161 6.09 -13.89 11.37
CA VAL A 161 4.78 -14.49 11.60
C VAL A 161 4.18 -14.81 10.25
N GLU A 162 4.01 -16.10 9.96
CA GLU A 162 3.32 -16.55 8.76
C GLU A 162 1.86 -16.10 8.81
N ILE A 163 1.45 -15.37 7.77
CA ILE A 163 0.05 -15.00 7.55
C ILE A 163 -0.60 -16.14 6.76
N PRO A 164 -1.77 -16.66 7.17
CA PRO A 164 -2.46 -17.73 6.45
C PRO A 164 -2.74 -17.41 4.98
N ASP A 165 -2.74 -18.41 4.10
CA ASP A 165 -3.01 -18.26 2.65
C ASP A 165 -4.38 -17.65 2.31
N THR A 166 -5.30 -17.65 3.28
CA THR A 166 -6.63 -17.02 3.19
C THR A 166 -6.57 -15.48 3.25
N ALA A 167 -5.40 -14.93 3.56
CA ALA A 167 -5.10 -13.51 3.46
C ALA A 167 -5.29 -12.94 2.04
N PRO A 168 -5.73 -11.67 1.91
CA PRO A 168 -5.76 -10.98 0.63
C PRO A 168 -4.35 -10.90 0.02
N LYS A 169 -4.14 -11.52 -1.15
CA LYS A 169 -2.85 -11.46 -1.88
C LYS A 169 -2.56 -10.10 -2.54
N ASN A 170 -3.37 -9.08 -2.26
CA ASN A 170 -3.31 -7.77 -2.90
C ASN A 170 -2.80 -6.65 -1.97
N GLY A 171 -2.26 -7.00 -0.79
CA GLY A 171 -1.66 -6.04 0.16
C GLY A 171 -2.64 -5.11 0.87
N ASN A 172 -3.92 -5.11 0.48
CA ASN A 172 -4.93 -4.28 1.13
C ASN A 172 -5.34 -4.88 2.47
N ASP A 173 -5.57 -3.99 3.46
CA ASP A 173 -6.12 -4.34 4.76
C ASP A 173 -5.27 -5.32 5.59
N GLN A 174 -3.95 -5.28 5.38
CA GLN A 174 -2.93 -6.03 6.12
C GLN A 174 -1.72 -5.14 6.43
N PHE A 175 -0.86 -5.61 7.33
CA PHE A 175 0.46 -5.04 7.53
C PHE A 175 1.43 -5.69 6.53
N ASP A 176 2.43 -4.95 6.06
CA ASP A 176 3.41 -5.47 5.10
C ASP A 176 4.19 -6.65 5.71
N GLN A 177 4.59 -6.55 6.99
CA GLN A 177 5.20 -7.66 7.73
C GLN A 177 4.82 -7.67 9.20
N ILE A 178 4.83 -8.87 9.79
CA ILE A 178 4.64 -9.08 11.22
C ILE A 178 5.73 -10.04 11.68
N TRP A 179 6.43 -9.68 12.75
CA TRP A 179 7.52 -10.45 13.33
C TRP A 179 7.31 -10.62 14.83
N LYS A 180 7.86 -11.69 15.39
CA LYS A 180 7.77 -12.00 16.80
C LYS A 180 9.12 -12.45 17.34
N THR A 181 9.59 -11.80 18.40
CA THR A 181 10.79 -12.20 19.15
C THR A 181 10.48 -13.33 20.13
N LYS A 182 11.52 -14.01 20.64
CA LYS A 182 11.36 -15.14 21.58
C LYS A 182 10.77 -14.70 22.91
N ASP A 183 11.00 -13.45 23.32
CA ASP A 183 10.42 -12.86 24.53
C ASP A 183 8.97 -12.37 24.34
N GLY A 184 8.40 -12.55 23.15
CA GLY A 184 7.01 -12.29 22.83
C GLY A 184 6.68 -10.85 22.47
N LYS A 185 7.67 -10.04 22.07
CA LYS A 185 7.44 -8.73 21.45
C LYS A 185 7.03 -8.92 19.99
N TYR A 186 6.07 -8.11 19.54
CA TYR A 186 5.67 -8.06 18.13
C TYR A 186 6.26 -6.82 17.46
N ILE A 187 6.82 -7.01 16.27
CA ILE A 187 7.25 -5.92 15.39
C ILE A 187 6.33 -5.96 14.17
N VAL A 188 5.52 -4.91 14.03
CA VAL A 188 4.61 -4.72 12.91
C VAL A 188 5.21 -3.68 12.00
N VAL A 189 5.27 -3.96 10.69
CA VAL A 189 6.06 -3.16 9.75
C VAL A 189 5.20 -2.65 8.61
N GLU A 190 5.36 -1.36 8.31
CA GLU A 190 5.02 -0.75 7.02
C GLU A 190 6.33 -0.56 6.24
N ALA A 191 6.48 -1.31 5.15
CA ALA A 191 7.65 -1.32 4.30
C ALA A 191 7.43 -0.41 3.09
N LYS A 192 8.42 0.43 2.76
CA LYS A 192 8.41 1.26 1.56
C LYS A 192 9.73 1.16 0.82
N SER A 193 9.63 1.21 -0.51
CA SER A 193 10.79 1.03 -1.39
C SER A 193 11.78 2.19 -1.38
N ASP A 194 11.34 3.38 -0.96
CA ASP A 194 12.11 4.61 -1.01
C ASP A 194 11.75 5.55 0.14
N ALA A 195 12.71 6.38 0.55
CA ALA A 195 12.55 7.39 1.60
C ALA A 195 11.40 8.39 1.33
N SER A 196 11.13 8.68 0.06
CA SER A 196 10.11 9.63 -0.38
C SER A 196 8.73 9.00 -0.61
N THR A 197 8.64 7.66 -0.66
CA THR A 197 7.36 6.97 -0.87
C THR A 197 6.40 7.31 0.29
N PRO A 198 5.21 7.85 0.00
CA PRO A 198 4.25 8.22 1.04
C PRO A 198 3.67 6.98 1.72
N LEU A 199 3.13 7.20 2.91
CA LEU A 199 2.35 6.20 3.63
C LEU A 199 0.99 6.00 2.97
N GLY A 200 0.49 4.76 3.05
CA GLY A 200 -0.86 4.44 2.62
C GLY A 200 -1.91 5.16 3.45
N GLU A 201 -3.11 5.27 2.90
CA GLU A 201 -4.27 5.84 3.57
C GLU A 201 -5.53 5.09 3.19
N ARG A 202 -6.55 5.21 4.03
CA ARG A 202 -7.90 4.69 3.77
C ARG A 202 -8.96 5.51 4.47
N THR A 203 -10.21 5.25 4.14
CA THR A 203 -11.37 5.82 4.82
C THR A 203 -11.94 4.77 5.77
N ILE A 204 -12.19 5.17 7.01
CA ILE A 204 -12.79 4.37 8.09
C ILE A 204 -13.97 5.13 8.70
N LYS A 205 -14.73 4.52 9.61
CA LYS A 205 -15.70 5.25 10.44
C LYS A 205 -15.02 5.80 11.69
N ASN A 206 -15.31 7.05 12.04
CA ASN A 206 -14.97 7.59 13.35
C ASN A 206 -15.93 7.07 14.44
N GLU A 207 -15.74 7.51 15.69
CA GLU A 207 -16.59 7.10 16.83
C GLU A 207 -18.08 7.46 16.65
N ASN A 208 -18.39 8.49 15.86
CA ASN A 208 -19.75 8.92 15.54
C ASN A 208 -20.35 8.18 14.33
N GLY A 209 -19.61 7.23 13.73
CA GLY A 209 -20.02 6.50 12.53
C GLY A 209 -19.82 7.26 11.21
N GLU A 210 -19.18 8.43 11.24
CA GLU A 210 -18.93 9.25 10.06
C GLU A 210 -17.63 8.85 9.36
N PRO A 211 -17.53 8.96 8.03
CA PRO A 211 -16.31 8.64 7.30
C PRO A 211 -15.17 9.61 7.64
N LYS A 212 -14.02 9.07 8.02
CA LYS A 212 -12.75 9.79 8.28
C LYS A 212 -11.61 9.15 7.48
N ARG A 213 -10.72 9.96 6.91
CA ARG A 213 -9.46 9.47 6.32
C ARG A 213 -8.41 9.25 7.39
N THR A 214 -7.70 8.13 7.31
CA THR A 214 -6.63 7.74 8.22
C THR A 214 -5.41 7.24 7.44
N SER A 215 -4.21 7.46 7.96
CA SER A 215 -2.95 7.04 7.33
C SER A 215 -2.29 5.89 8.12
N GLN A 216 -1.55 5.04 7.41
CA GLN A 216 -0.63 4.07 8.02
C GLN A 216 0.21 4.75 9.10
N GLY A 217 0.48 4.04 10.20
CA GLY A 217 1.17 4.60 11.35
C GLY A 217 0.30 5.28 12.40
N THR A 218 -0.94 5.66 12.07
CA THR A 218 -1.89 6.17 13.08
C THR A 218 -2.52 5.02 13.87
N ARG A 219 -3.05 5.33 15.06
CA ARG A 219 -3.71 4.33 15.89
C ARG A 219 -4.98 3.78 15.26
N GLU A 220 -5.80 4.64 14.66
CA GLU A 220 -7.05 4.22 14.05
C GLU A 220 -6.81 3.35 12.81
N TYR A 221 -5.77 3.65 12.03
CA TYR A 221 -5.34 2.74 10.97
C TYR A 221 -4.91 1.40 11.57
N PHE A 222 -4.06 1.40 12.58
CA PHE A 222 -3.61 0.15 13.20
C PHE A 222 -4.77 -0.71 13.71
N ASP A 223 -5.73 -0.11 14.42
CA ASP A 223 -6.89 -0.79 15.00
C ASP A 223 -7.84 -1.32 13.90
N ASP A 224 -8.09 -0.55 12.84
CA ASP A 224 -8.89 -0.99 11.68
C ASP A 224 -8.23 -2.17 10.94
N THR A 225 -6.90 -2.21 10.80
CA THR A 225 -6.21 -3.38 10.22
C THR A 225 -6.44 -4.61 11.09
N LEU A 226 -6.29 -4.49 12.41
CA LEU A 226 -6.54 -5.62 13.31
C LEU A 226 -7.99 -6.09 13.26
N GLU A 227 -8.96 -5.18 13.14
CA GLU A 227 -10.36 -5.55 12.97
C GLU A 227 -10.58 -6.32 11.67
N LYS A 228 -10.03 -5.86 10.55
CA LYS A 228 -10.15 -6.55 9.27
C LYS A 228 -9.48 -7.92 9.28
N MET A 229 -8.31 -8.06 9.91
CA MET A 229 -7.67 -9.35 10.17
C MET A 229 -8.58 -10.28 10.98
N ARG A 230 -9.24 -9.77 12.03
CA ARG A 230 -10.21 -10.57 12.82
C ARG A 230 -11.40 -11.01 12.00
N ASN A 231 -11.98 -10.11 11.21
CA ASN A 231 -13.17 -10.40 10.40
C ASN A 231 -12.89 -11.44 9.31
N ARG A 232 -11.70 -11.40 8.70
CA ARG A 232 -11.26 -12.43 7.75
C ARG A 232 -10.99 -13.76 8.45
N GLY A 233 -10.19 -13.73 9.52
CA GLY A 233 -9.85 -14.96 10.26
C GLY A 233 -11.06 -15.65 10.91
N ALA A 234 -12.11 -14.91 11.29
CA ALA A 234 -13.35 -15.50 11.80
C ALA A 234 -14.13 -16.32 10.77
N ARG A 235 -13.84 -16.13 9.48
CA ARG A 235 -14.42 -16.89 8.35
C ARG A 235 -13.53 -18.07 7.93
N ASP A 236 -12.33 -18.18 8.51
CA ASP A 236 -11.35 -19.22 8.19
C ASP A 236 -11.53 -20.41 9.14
N THR A 237 -11.49 -21.62 8.58
CA THR A 237 -11.62 -22.89 9.32
C THR A 237 -10.29 -23.62 9.49
N ASN A 238 -9.17 -23.02 9.06
CA ASN A 238 -7.83 -23.62 9.16
C ASN A 238 -7.17 -23.38 10.54
N ASN A 239 -6.05 -24.08 10.79
CA ASN A 239 -5.24 -23.89 12.00
C ASN A 239 -4.45 -22.57 11.97
N LYS A 240 -4.49 -21.83 13.10
CA LYS A 240 -4.01 -20.45 13.33
C LYS A 240 -4.51 -19.45 12.28
N THR A 241 -5.53 -18.69 12.65
CA THR A 241 -6.19 -17.74 11.74
C THR A 241 -5.58 -16.33 11.86
N GLU A 242 -5.88 -15.44 10.89
CA GLU A 242 -5.60 -14.00 11.04
C GLU A 242 -6.23 -13.42 12.32
N GLN A 243 -7.34 -13.99 12.80
CA GLN A 243 -7.99 -13.58 14.03
C GLN A 243 -7.12 -13.86 15.25
N ASP A 244 -6.41 -14.99 15.27
CA ASP A 244 -5.50 -15.35 16.36
C ASP A 244 -4.28 -14.43 16.38
N ILE A 245 -3.71 -14.15 15.21
CA ILE A 245 -2.61 -13.19 15.07
C ILE A 245 -3.04 -11.81 15.56
N ALA A 246 -4.21 -11.31 15.14
CA ALA A 246 -4.71 -10.02 15.57
C ALA A 246 -4.99 -9.95 17.09
N LYS A 247 -5.46 -11.05 17.70
CA LYS A 247 -5.62 -11.16 19.17
C LYS A 247 -4.27 -11.17 19.88
N GLU A 248 -3.27 -11.85 19.34
CA GLU A 248 -1.92 -11.89 19.90
C GLU A 248 -1.25 -10.51 19.88
N ILE A 249 -1.33 -9.81 18.75
CA ILE A 249 -0.80 -8.44 18.60
C ILE A 249 -1.47 -7.49 19.58
N GLU A 250 -2.80 -7.53 19.69
CA GLU A 250 -3.55 -6.70 20.63
C GLU A 250 -3.17 -6.97 22.10
N ARG A 251 -2.94 -8.25 22.46
CA ARG A 251 -2.45 -8.61 23.80
C ARG A 251 -1.02 -8.11 24.03
N ALA A 252 -0.16 -8.18 23.02
CA ALA A 252 1.21 -7.69 23.10
C ALA A 252 1.21 -6.17 23.31
N ARG A 253 0.38 -5.44 22.55
CA ARG A 253 0.18 -3.99 22.70
C ARG A 253 -0.26 -3.60 24.10
N LYS A 254 -1.27 -4.27 24.67
CA LYS A 254 -1.74 -4.04 26.06
C LYS A 254 -0.65 -4.28 27.12
N LYS A 255 0.37 -5.08 26.80
CA LYS A 255 1.53 -5.36 27.67
C LYS A 255 2.73 -4.47 27.37
N GLY A 256 2.61 -3.49 26.46
CA GLY A 256 3.74 -2.68 25.99
C GLY A 256 4.78 -3.45 25.17
N LYS A 257 4.40 -4.62 24.64
CA LYS A 257 5.26 -5.54 23.86
C LYS A 257 4.99 -5.44 22.36
N ILE A 258 4.75 -4.23 21.86
CA ILE A 258 4.60 -3.99 20.43
C ILE A 258 5.49 -2.85 19.97
N GLU A 259 6.00 -2.98 18.75
CA GLU A 259 6.60 -1.88 18.01
C GLU A 259 5.97 -1.85 16.62
N TYR A 260 5.36 -0.72 16.28
CA TYR A 260 4.81 -0.49 14.95
C TYR A 260 5.73 0.49 14.23
N VAL A 261 6.28 0.09 13.08
CA VAL A 261 7.41 0.79 12.46
C VAL A 261 7.23 1.02 10.98
N GLU A 262 7.77 2.15 10.54
CA GLU A 262 7.99 2.48 9.15
C GLU A 262 9.43 2.15 8.78
N ILE A 263 9.61 1.31 7.77
CA ILE A 263 10.93 1.01 7.21
C ILE A 263 10.95 1.42 5.75
N LYS A 264 11.84 2.34 5.40
CA LYS A 264 11.97 2.86 4.04
C LYS A 264 13.34 2.53 3.49
N GLY A 265 13.39 1.83 2.36
CA GLY A 265 14.62 1.64 1.61
C GLY A 265 15.24 2.97 1.20
N ASN A 266 16.55 2.98 1.07
CA ASN A 266 17.31 4.11 0.56
C ASN A 266 18.13 3.65 -0.65
N PRO A 267 17.50 3.37 -1.81
CA PRO A 267 18.24 2.96 -3.00
C PRO A 267 19.03 4.16 -3.54
N LYS A 268 20.27 3.90 -4.00
CA LYS A 268 21.08 4.88 -4.74
C LYS A 268 21.39 4.30 -6.11
N ASN A 269 20.70 4.81 -7.13
CA ASN A 269 20.66 4.22 -8.47
C ASN A 269 20.13 2.78 -8.43
N GLU A 270 20.90 1.82 -8.93
CA GLU A 270 20.58 0.39 -9.01
C GLU A 270 20.99 -0.38 -7.75
N LYS A 271 21.46 0.31 -6.70
CA LYS A 271 22.02 -0.34 -5.51
C LYS A 271 21.28 0.02 -4.24
N TYR A 272 21.21 -0.94 -3.33
CA TYR A 272 20.76 -0.73 -1.96
C TYR A 272 21.74 0.17 -1.19
N ASN A 273 21.28 1.19 -0.47
CA ASN A 273 22.17 2.08 0.29
C ASN A 273 21.64 2.31 1.71
N GLY A 274 21.19 1.23 2.36
CA GLY A 274 20.65 1.28 3.71
C GLY A 274 19.14 1.54 3.75
N TYR A 275 18.67 1.93 4.93
CA TYR A 275 17.26 2.23 5.17
C TYR A 275 17.07 3.29 6.24
N LYS A 276 15.87 3.88 6.26
CA LYS A 276 15.35 4.68 7.37
C LYS A 276 14.40 3.84 8.19
N TYR A 277 14.46 4.00 9.50
CA TYR A 277 13.63 3.29 10.46
C TYR A 277 12.98 4.30 11.41
N LYS A 278 11.65 4.25 11.54
CA LYS A 278 10.91 5.12 12.45
C LYS A 278 9.85 4.32 13.19
N LYS A 279 9.65 4.63 14.46
CA LYS A 279 8.64 4.01 15.30
C LYS A 279 7.41 4.89 15.33
N PHE A 280 6.26 4.37 14.98
CA PHE A 280 5.00 5.08 15.10
C PHE A 280 4.57 5.18 16.56
N ASN A 281 3.93 6.29 16.92
CA ASN A 281 3.26 6.42 18.20
C ASN A 281 1.78 6.03 18.06
N ILE A 282 1.43 4.89 18.66
CA ILE A 282 0.06 4.34 18.64
C ILE A 282 -0.51 4.13 20.06
N ASN A 283 0.10 4.77 21.06
CA ASN A 283 -0.33 4.67 22.46
C ASN A 283 -1.24 5.83 22.85
#